data_AF-A0A5K1HIE0-F1
#
_entry.id   AF-A0A5K1HIE0-F1
#
_cell.length_a   1.000
_cell.length_b   1.000
_cell.length_c   1.000
_cell.angle_alpha   90.00
_cell.angle_beta   90.00
_cell.angle_gamma   90.00
#
_symmetry.space_group_name_H-M   'P 1'
#
loop_
_entity.id
_entity.type
_entity.pdbx_description
1 polymer ?
#
loop_
_entity_poly.entity_id
_entity_poly.type
_entity_poly.pdbx_seq_one_letter_code
_entity_poly.pdbx_strand_id
1 'polypeptide(L)'
;NLAYICSRCYRAPELIFGATDYTPQIDMWSTGCVLVEMINGSPPFMGDSQIDQLIEIIKILGTPSKNEVEEMNKAYDMKEYNKFPKIKTTPWKN
;
A
#
# COMPACT_ATOMS: atom_id res chain seq x y z
N ASN A 1 -13.21 9.90 -10.88
CA ASN A 1 -12.92 10.09 -9.44
C ASN A 1 -13.34 8.83 -8.70
N LEU A 2 -12.60 7.73 -8.90
CA LEU A 2 -12.91 6.38 -8.36
C LEU A 2 -12.11 6.04 -7.10
N ALA A 3 -11.09 6.85 -6.74
CA ALA A 3 -10.16 6.61 -5.63
C ALA A 3 -10.71 6.98 -4.23
N TYR A 4 -12.04 7.07 -4.07
CA TYR A 4 -12.70 7.39 -2.79
C TYR A 4 -13.55 6.24 -2.25
N ILE A 5 -13.31 5.02 -2.73
CA ILE A 5 -13.96 3.82 -2.22
C ILE A 5 -13.00 3.24 -1.16
N CYS A 6 -13.51 2.85 0.00
CA CYS A 6 -12.80 2.41 1.21
C CYS A 6 -12.22 3.51 2.12
N SER A 7 -12.43 3.31 3.43
CA SER A 7 -11.74 4.04 4.51
C SER A 7 -10.24 3.90 4.34
N ARG A 8 -9.51 5.02 4.45
CA ARG A 8 -8.12 5.15 4.01
C ARG A 8 -7.18 4.09 4.59
N CYS A 9 -7.39 3.67 5.83
CA CYS A 9 -6.55 2.73 6.55
C CYS A 9 -6.54 1.30 5.98
N TYR A 10 -7.53 0.94 5.15
CA TYR A 10 -7.67 -0.39 4.55
C TYR A 10 -7.42 -0.39 3.04
N ARG A 11 -6.97 0.74 2.48
CA ARG A 11 -6.81 0.89 1.04
C ARG A 11 -5.58 0.14 0.56
N ALA A 12 -5.78 -0.68 -0.47
CA ALA A 12 -4.71 -1.41 -1.14
C ALA A 12 -3.72 -0.46 -1.85
N PRO A 13 -2.42 -0.79 -1.88
CA PRO A 13 -1.39 0.10 -2.44
C PRO A 13 -1.63 0.44 -3.91
N GLU A 14 -2.10 -0.48 -4.73
CA GLU A 14 -2.43 -0.27 -6.15
C GLU A 14 -3.48 0.84 -6.35
N LEU A 15 -4.44 0.97 -5.42
CA LEU A 15 -5.42 2.05 -5.44
C LEU A 15 -4.79 3.39 -5.08
N ILE A 16 -3.77 3.40 -4.21
CA ILE A 16 -2.98 4.60 -3.87
C ILE A 16 -2.11 5.02 -5.07
N PHE A 17 -1.60 4.05 -5.83
CA PHE A 17 -0.90 4.26 -7.09
C PHE A 17 -1.82 4.68 -8.25
N GLY A 18 -3.13 4.74 -8.04
CA GLY A 18 -4.10 5.18 -9.04
C GLY A 18 -4.43 4.12 -10.10
N ALA A 19 -4.22 2.84 -9.80
CA ALA A 19 -4.64 1.75 -10.68
C ALA A 19 -6.15 1.80 -10.92
N THR A 20 -6.57 1.75 -12.18
CA THR A 20 -7.98 1.67 -12.58
C THR A 20 -8.44 0.25 -12.88
N ASP A 21 -7.49 -0.66 -13.10
CA ASP A 21 -7.73 -2.08 -13.40
C ASP A 21 -7.45 -2.94 -12.16
N TYR A 22 -8.12 -2.60 -11.06
CA TYR A 22 -7.98 -3.34 -9.80
C TYR A 22 -8.88 -4.57 -9.82
N THR A 23 -8.43 -5.64 -9.15
CA THR A 23 -9.15 -6.91 -9.05
C THR A 23 -9.74 -7.07 -7.65
N PRO A 24 -10.58 -8.10 -7.39
CA PRO A 24 -11.03 -8.43 -6.03
C PRO A 24 -9.91 -8.68 -5.01
N GLN A 25 -8.64 -8.73 -5.42
CA GLN A 25 -7.48 -8.84 -4.53
C GLN A 25 -7.36 -7.63 -3.57
N ILE A 26 -7.92 -6.46 -3.91
CA ILE A 26 -8.00 -5.31 -2.99
C ILE A 26 -8.74 -5.66 -1.69
N ASP A 27 -9.70 -6.58 -1.76
CA ASP A 27 -10.47 -7.02 -0.59
C ASP A 27 -9.63 -7.95 0.30
N MET A 28 -8.72 -8.72 -0.30
CA MET A 28 -7.76 -9.54 0.45
C MET A 28 -6.76 -8.66 1.23
N TRP A 29 -6.31 -7.56 0.62
CA TRP A 29 -5.52 -6.55 1.34
C TRP A 29 -6.29 -5.96 2.51
N SER A 30 -7.53 -5.54 2.26
CA SER A 30 -8.41 -4.95 3.28
C SER A 30 -8.66 -5.93 4.43
N THR A 31 -8.88 -7.21 4.11
CA THR A 31 -9.06 -8.30 5.08
C THR A 31 -7.80 -8.51 5.93
N GLY A 32 -6.61 -8.46 5.32
CA GLY A 32 -5.35 -8.50 6.04
C GLY A 32 -5.19 -7.34 7.02
N CYS A 33 -5.58 -6.13 6.61
CA CYS A 33 -5.55 -4.96 7.48
C CYS A 33 -6.49 -5.12 8.69
N VAL A 34 -7.70 -5.62 8.47
CA VAL A 34 -8.68 -5.91 9.54
C VAL A 34 -8.16 -6.98 10.50
N LEU A 35 -7.53 -8.03 9.99
CA LEU A 35 -6.95 -9.09 10.83
C LEU A 35 -5.85 -8.51 11.74
N VAL A 36 -4.95 -7.69 11.20
CA VAL A 36 -3.88 -7.05 11.99
C VAL A 36 -4.46 -6.08 13.01
N GLU A 37 -5.50 -5.33 12.65
CA GLU A 37 -6.19 -4.45 13.59
C GLU A 37 -6.85 -5.20 14.74
N MET A 38 -7.47 -6.36 14.49
CA MET A 38 -8.02 -7.20 15.56
C MET A 38 -6.96 -7.67 16.55
N ILE A 39 -5.73 -7.89 16.09
CA ILE A 39 -4.60 -8.30 16.95
C ILE A 39 -4.04 -7.10 17.73
N ASN A 40 -3.88 -5.95 17.08
CA ASN A 40 -3.21 -4.78 17.64
C ASN A 40 -4.15 -3.81 18.38
N GLY A 41 -5.46 -3.90 18.16
CA GLY A 41 -6.48 -2.96 18.66
C GLY A 41 -6.51 -1.62 17.92
N SER A 42 -5.71 -1.45 16.86
CA SER A 42 -5.65 -0.24 16.03
C SER A 42 -5.26 -0.57 14.58
N PRO A 43 -5.70 0.22 13.58
CA PRO A 43 -5.37 -0.02 12.19
C PRO A 43 -3.84 -0.06 11.93
N PRO A 44 -3.36 -0.96 11.06
CA PRO A 44 -1.92 -1.12 10.81
C PRO A 44 -1.29 0.07 10.06
N PHE A 45 -2.10 0.79 9.27
CA PHE A 45 -1.62 1.86 8.40
C PHE A 45 -2.51 3.09 8.56
N MET A 46 -2.06 4.12 9.27
CA MET A 46 -2.80 5.37 9.47
C MET A 46 -2.06 6.56 8.84
N GLY A 47 -2.53 7.02 7.67
CA GLY A 47 -1.99 8.18 6.98
C GLY A 47 -2.96 9.36 6.84
N ASP A 48 -2.49 10.57 7.12
CA ASP A 48 -3.26 11.83 7.00
C ASP A 48 -3.41 12.32 5.55
N SER A 49 -2.65 11.76 4.62
CA SER A 49 -2.80 11.91 3.16
C SER A 49 -2.61 10.58 2.43
N GLN A 50 -2.83 10.56 1.11
CA GLN A 50 -2.53 9.39 0.27
C GLN A 50 -1.02 9.04 0.30
N ILE A 51 -0.18 10.07 0.35
CA ILE A 51 1.28 9.90 0.41
C ILE A 51 1.67 9.35 1.79
N ASP A 52 1.08 9.87 2.87
CA ASP A 52 1.37 9.37 4.22
C ASP A 52 0.91 7.92 4.40
N GLN A 53 -0.24 7.56 3.82
CA GLN A 53 -0.72 6.17 3.83
C GLN A 53 0.30 5.22 3.18
N LEU A 54 0.85 5.62 2.03
CA LEU A 54 1.90 4.86 1.36
C LEU A 54 3.18 4.77 2.19
N ILE A 55 3.57 5.86 2.86
CA ILE A 55 4.72 5.87 3.76
C ILE A 55 4.52 4.89 4.93
N GLU A 56 3.34 4.83 5.54
CA GLU A 56 3.04 3.84 6.60
C GLU A 56 3.15 2.40 6.10
N ILE A 57 2.67 2.12 4.88
CA ILE A 57 2.83 0.80 4.25
C ILE A 57 4.32 0.48 4.07
N ILE A 58 5.11 1.41 3.53
CA ILE A 58 6.55 1.24 3.29
C ILE A 58 7.33 1.09 4.60
N LYS A 59 6.89 1.69 5.71
CA LYS A 59 7.55 1.50 7.03
C LYS A 59 7.48 0.06 7.52
N ILE A 60 6.39 -0.64 7.22
CA ILE A 60 6.15 -2.02 7.69
C ILE A 60 6.63 -3.03 6.67
N LEU A 61 6.23 -2.87 5.40
CA LEU A 61 6.53 -3.82 4.33
C LEU A 61 7.85 -3.53 3.60
N GLY A 62 8.45 -2.36 3.84
CA GLY A 62 9.62 -1.81 3.13
C GLY A 62 9.29 -1.27 1.74
N THR A 63 10.31 -0.75 1.05
CA THR A 63 10.11 -0.10 -0.24
C THR A 63 9.80 -1.14 -1.32
N PRO A 64 8.67 -1.04 -2.03
CA PRO A 64 8.39 -1.94 -3.13
C PRO A 64 9.46 -1.77 -4.20
N SER A 65 9.85 -2.87 -4.83
CA SER A 65 10.73 -2.88 -6.00
C SER A 65 10.03 -2.26 -7.21
N LYS A 66 10.81 -1.92 -8.24
CA LYS A 66 10.26 -1.37 -9.49
C LYS A 66 9.25 -2.32 -10.13
N ASN A 67 9.54 -3.61 -10.12
CA ASN A 67 8.64 -4.62 -10.69
C ASN A 67 7.31 -4.68 -9.93
N GLU A 68 7.33 -4.63 -8.60
CA GLU A 68 6.10 -4.61 -7.79
C GLU A 68 5.26 -3.36 -8.07
N VAL A 69 5.89 -2.20 -8.27
CA VAL A 69 5.18 -0.96 -8.63
C VAL A 69 4.58 -1.06 -10.04
N GLU A 70 5.27 -1.67 -11.01
CA GLU A 70 4.73 -1.93 -12.34
C GLU A 70 3.55 -2.91 -12.31
N GLU A 71 3.61 -3.92 -11.45
CA GLU A 71 2.50 -4.86 -11.24
C GLU A 71 1.27 -4.17 -10.63
N MET A 72 1.48 -3.26 -9.67
CA MET A 72 0.41 -2.47 -9.07
C MET A 72 -0.20 -1.47 -10.05
N ASN A 73 0.62 -0.75 -10.81
CA ASN A 73 0.14 0.15 -11.86
C ASN A 73 1.19 0.33 -12.96
N LYS A 74 0.98 -0.33 -14.10
CA LYS A 74 1.84 -0.24 -15.29
C LYS A 74 1.99 1.17 -15.85
N ALA A 75 1.02 2.05 -15.59
CA ALA A 75 1.01 3.44 -16.05
C ALA A 75 1.60 4.42 -15.02
N TYR A 76 2.15 3.93 -13.90
CA TYR A 76 2.71 4.78 -12.86
C TYR A 76 3.97 5.52 -13.32
N ASP A 77 4.10 6.79 -12.95
CA ASP A 77 5.27 7.59 -13.30
C ASP A 77 6.49 7.15 -12.47
N MET A 78 7.44 6.48 -13.12
CA MET A 78 8.70 6.05 -12.51
C MET A 78 9.59 7.20 -12.00
N LYS A 79 9.32 8.45 -12.39
CA LYS A 79 9.97 9.61 -11.77
C LYS A 79 9.50 9.81 -10.34
N GLU A 80 8.23 9.55 -10.04
CA GLU A 80 7.67 9.61 -8.68
C GLU A 80 8.21 8.48 -7.80
N TYR A 81 8.46 7.30 -8.36
CA TYR A 81 9.11 6.19 -7.64
C TYR A 81 10.45 6.58 -7.01
N ASN A 82 11.26 7.40 -7.69
CA ASN A 82 12.58 7.78 -7.17
C ASN A 82 12.52 8.65 -5.90
N LYS A 83 11.33 9.17 -5.55
CA LYS A 83 11.10 9.95 -4.33
C LYS A 83 10.80 9.07 -3.12
N PHE A 84 10.64 7.75 -3.31
CA PHE A 84 10.25 6.86 -2.22
C PHE A 84 11.36 6.72 -1.17
N PRO A 85 10.99 6.68 0.12
CA PRO A 85 11.95 6.37 1.17
C PRO A 85 12.47 4.95 0.93
N LYS A 86 13.81 4.79 0.99
CA LYS A 86 14.48 3.50 0.77
C LYS A 86 14.61 2.76 2.11
N ILE A 87 13.60 1.98 2.45
CA ILE A 87 13.52 1.13 3.63
C ILE A 87 13.77 -0.31 3.20
N LYS A 88 14.83 -0.92 3.74
CA LYS A 88 15.10 -2.33 3.49
C LYS A 88 14.03 -3.17 4.19
N THR A 89 13.36 -4.04 3.44
CA THR A 89 12.53 -5.09 4.01
C THR A 89 13.43 -5.97 4.89
N THR A 90 12.98 -6.32 6.10
CA THR A 90 13.63 -7.41 6.83
C THR A 90 12.96 -8.69 6.33
N PRO A 91 13.68 -9.59 5.64
CA PRO A 91 13.09 -10.87 5.26
C PRO A 91 12.65 -11.59 6.53
N TRP A 92 11.49 -12.24 6.49
CA TRP A 92 11.09 -13.13 7.57
C TRP A 92 12.18 -14.21 7.71
N LYS A 93 12.98 -14.11 8.78
CA LYS A 93 13.97 -15.14 9.09
C LYS A 93 13.20 -16.33 9.61
N ASN A 94 13.07 -17.37 8.78
CA ASN A 94 12.72 -18.71 9.25
C ASN A 94 13.87 -19.29 10.08
#